data_AF-A0A3M0WYJ5-F1
#
_entry.id   AF-A0A3M0WYJ5-F1
#
_cell.length_a   1.000
_cell.length_b   1.000
_cell.length_c   1.000
_cell.angle_alpha   90.00
_cell.angle_beta   90.00
_cell.angle_gamma   90.00
#
_symmetry.space_group_name_H-M   'P 1'
#
loop_
_entity.id
_entity.type
_entity.pdbx_description
1 polymer ?
#
loop_
_entity_poly.entity_id
_entity_poly.type
_entity_poly.pdbx_seq_one_letter_code
_entity_poly.pdbx_strand_id
1 'polypeptide(L)'
;GPKTEQLFIKYLHEAKSIIFNGVMGVVEKNNGRKGSKKIVADLAKYGKKVIVGGGDTIKFLSEEKLINKFGFVSVGGGAMLALLAGEKLPGLEVLKK
;
A
#
# COMPACT_ATOMS: atom_id res chain seq x y z
N GLY A 1 1.07 -16.92 -1.22
CA GLY A 1 0.50 -18.18 -0.72
C GLY A 1 0.59 -18.23 0.80
N PRO A 2 -0.01 -19.23 1.47
CA PRO A 2 -0.28 -19.17 2.92
C PRO A 2 0.97 -18.94 3.81
N LYS A 3 2.09 -19.60 3.51
CA LYS A 3 3.36 -19.41 4.25
C LYS A 3 3.92 -18.00 4.05
N THR A 4 3.88 -17.47 2.84
CA THR A 4 4.31 -16.09 2.52
C THR A 4 3.43 -15.06 3.23
N GLU A 5 2.11 -15.29 3.27
CA GLU A 5 1.18 -14.40 3.97
C GLU A 5 1.50 -14.31 5.46
N GLN A 6 1.73 -15.45 6.11
CA GLN A 6 2.11 -15.49 7.52
C GLN A 6 3.43 -14.77 7.77
N LEU A 7 4.42 -14.99 6.90
CA LEU A 7 5.73 -14.33 6.99
C LEU A 7 5.60 -12.80 6.86
N PHE A 8 4.81 -12.34 5.89
CA PHE A 8 4.61 -10.91 5.67
C PHE A 8 3.88 -10.27 6.85
N ILE A 9 2.80 -10.89 7.33
CA ILE A 9 2.07 -10.41 8.51
C ILE A 9 3.01 -10.27 9.71
N LYS A 10 3.88 -11.26 9.95
CA LYS A 10 4.87 -11.18 11.03
C LYS A 10 5.75 -9.91 10.90
N TYR A 11 6.32 -9.66 9.73
CA TYR A 11 7.16 -8.47 9.53
C TYR A 11 6.38 -7.15 9.62
N LEU A 12 5.12 -7.14 9.17
CA LEU A 12 4.25 -5.98 9.33
C LEU A 12 4.01 -5.64 10.81
N HIS A 13 3.98 -6.65 11.69
CA HIS A 13 3.78 -6.46 13.14
C HIS A 13 5.00 -5.89 13.85
N GLU A 14 6.19 -6.10 13.30
CA GLU A 14 7.44 -5.57 13.83
C GLU A 14 7.74 -4.14 13.30
N ALA A 15 7.03 -3.70 12.27
CA ALA A 15 7.28 -2.42 11.61
C ALA A 15 6.74 -1.22 12.41
N LYS A 16 7.54 -0.16 12.51
CA LYS A 16 7.12 1.13 13.10
C LYS A 16 6.33 2.01 12.13
N SER A 17 6.67 1.93 10.85
CA SER A 17 6.06 2.67 9.73
C SER A 17 5.99 1.74 8.52
N ILE A 18 4.90 1.84 7.74
CA ILE A 18 4.68 0.97 6.59
C ILE A 18 4.35 1.83 5.37
N ILE A 19 5.04 1.55 4.26
CA ILE A 19 4.68 2.05 2.93
C ILE A 19 4.14 0.86 2.14
N PHE A 20 2.92 0.97 1.63
CA PHE A 20 2.26 -0.09 0.87
C PHE A 20 1.85 0.42 -0.52
N ASN A 21 2.46 -0.12 -1.56
CA ASN A 21 2.15 0.23 -2.94
C ASN A 21 2.18 -1.03 -3.81
N GLY A 22 0.99 -1.53 -4.13
CA GLY A 22 0.77 -2.72 -4.96
C GLY A 22 0.05 -3.83 -4.20
N VAL A 23 -0.92 -4.47 -4.86
CA VAL A 23 -1.57 -5.69 -4.37
C VAL A 23 -0.71 -6.93 -4.64
N MET A 24 -0.99 -8.01 -3.90
CA MET A 24 -0.23 -9.26 -3.99
C MET A 24 -0.80 -10.18 -5.06
N GLY A 25 -0.10 -10.28 -6.20
CA GLY A 25 -0.48 -11.16 -7.30
C GLY A 25 -1.66 -10.63 -8.13
N VAL A 26 -2.22 -11.50 -8.98
CA VAL A 26 -3.32 -11.15 -9.89
C VAL A 26 -4.66 -11.17 -9.13
N VAL A 27 -5.16 -10.00 -8.75
CA VAL A 27 -6.37 -9.86 -7.92
C VAL A 27 -7.68 -10.18 -8.66
N GLU A 28 -7.62 -10.26 -9.98
CA GLU A 28 -8.69 -10.75 -10.85
C GLU A 28 -8.87 -12.27 -10.69
N LYS A 29 -7.86 -12.98 -10.16
CA LYS A 29 -7.91 -14.42 -9.87
C LYS A 29 -8.13 -14.66 -8.37
N ASN A 30 -8.97 -15.64 -8.04
CA ASN A 30 -9.36 -15.96 -6.65
C ASN A 30 -8.17 -16.13 -5.68
N ASN A 31 -7.08 -16.76 -6.11
CA ASN A 31 -5.92 -16.98 -5.24
C ASN A 31 -5.15 -15.69 -4.93
N GLY A 32 -4.93 -14.82 -5.94
CA GLY A 32 -4.29 -13.52 -5.75
C GLY A 32 -5.15 -12.58 -4.91
N ARG A 33 -6.47 -12.58 -5.16
CA ARG A 33 -7.44 -11.80 -4.36
C ARG A 33 -7.42 -12.18 -2.89
N LYS A 34 -7.47 -13.48 -2.56
CA LYS A 34 -7.47 -13.97 -1.17
C LYS A 34 -6.20 -13.54 -0.43
N GLY A 35 -5.04 -13.73 -1.05
CA GLY A 35 -3.76 -13.34 -0.46
C GLY A 35 -3.68 -11.83 -0.21
N SER A 36 -4.01 -11.03 -1.22
CA SER A 36 -4.07 -9.56 -1.11
C SER A 36 -5.01 -9.11 -0.01
N LYS A 37 -6.25 -9.63 0.00
CA LYS A 37 -7.29 -9.30 1.00
C LYS A 37 -6.79 -9.53 2.42
N LYS A 38 -6.11 -10.65 2.66
CA LYS A 38 -5.60 -11.00 3.98
C LYS A 38 -4.51 -10.03 4.45
N ILE A 39 -3.58 -9.67 3.56
CA ILE A 39 -2.52 -8.69 3.86
C ILE A 39 -3.12 -7.31 4.14
N VAL A 40 -4.01 -6.82 3.28
CA VAL A 40 -4.58 -5.47 3.47
C VAL A 40 -5.52 -5.38 4.65
N ALA A 41 -6.25 -6.45 4.99
CA ALA A 41 -7.08 -6.50 6.18
C ALA A 41 -6.23 -6.46 7.46
N ASP A 42 -5.02 -7.03 7.43
CA ASP A 42 -4.10 -6.92 8.54
C ASP A 42 -3.46 -5.53 8.63
N LEU A 43 -3.02 -4.96 7.49
CA LEU A 43 -2.54 -3.57 7.39
C LEU A 43 -3.58 -2.56 7.92
N ALA A 44 -4.87 -2.77 7.65
CA ALA A 44 -5.94 -1.89 8.11
C ALA A 44 -6.01 -1.80 9.66
N LYS A 45 -5.47 -2.77 10.39
CA LYS A 45 -5.38 -2.73 11.87
C LYS A 45 -4.30 -1.76 12.35
N TYR A 46 -3.27 -1.50 11.54
CA TYR A 46 -2.19 -0.56 11.83
C TYR A 46 -2.60 0.91 11.59
N GLY A 47 -3.71 1.12 10.88
CA GLY A 47 -4.38 2.41 10.76
C GLY A 47 -3.49 3.53 10.21
N LYS A 48 -3.30 4.57 11.02
CA LYS A 48 -2.59 5.80 10.63
C LYS A 48 -1.08 5.64 10.39
N LYS A 49 -0.49 4.50 10.75
CA LYS A 49 0.95 4.23 10.54
C LYS A 49 1.30 3.73 9.14
N VAL A 50 0.28 3.54 8.29
CA VAL A 50 0.41 3.00 6.94
C VAL A 50 0.16 4.08 5.92
N ILE A 51 1.13 4.29 5.04
CA ILE A 51 1.03 5.13 3.85
C ILE A 51 0.72 4.21 2.68
N VAL A 52 -0.44 4.39 2.05
CA VAL A 52 -0.84 3.59 0.89
C VAL A 52 -0.68 4.40 -0.39
N GLY A 53 -0.23 3.78 -1.48
CA GLY A 53 -0.18 4.40 -2.80
C GLY A 53 -0.45 3.41 -3.93
N GLY A 54 -0.68 3.94 -5.13
CA GLY A 54 -0.88 3.17 -6.36
C GLY A 54 -2.35 2.96 -6.72
N GLY A 55 -2.68 3.15 -8.00
CA GLY A 55 -4.06 3.09 -8.49
C GLY A 55 -4.72 1.74 -8.23
N ASP A 56 -4.03 0.64 -8.52
CA ASP A 56 -4.53 -0.71 -8.29
C ASP A 56 -4.77 -0.98 -6.79
N THR A 57 -3.86 -0.50 -5.94
CA THR A 57 -4.01 -0.59 -4.48
C THR A 57 -5.24 0.14 -4.00
N ILE A 58 -5.44 1.39 -4.44
CA ILE A 58 -6.57 2.22 -4.06
C ILE A 58 -7.88 1.59 -4.51
N LYS A 59 -7.92 1.11 -5.75
CA LYS A 59 -9.09 0.43 -6.32
C LYS A 59 -9.43 -0.80 -5.49
N PHE A 60 -8.45 -1.66 -5.22
CA PHE A 60 -8.64 -2.87 -4.44
C PHE A 60 -9.13 -2.58 -3.02
N LEU A 61 -8.52 -1.63 -2.32
CA LEU A 61 -8.94 -1.24 -0.97
C LEU A 61 -10.36 -0.65 -0.94
N SER A 62 -10.77 0.04 -2.00
CA SER A 62 -12.12 0.57 -2.14
C SER A 62 -13.14 -0.56 -2.34
N GLU A 63 -12.84 -1.54 -3.20
CA GLU A 63 -13.67 -2.73 -3.39
C GLU A 63 -13.82 -3.55 -2.10
N GLU A 64 -12.75 -3.68 -1.31
CA GLU A 64 -12.78 -4.38 -0.03
C GLU A 64 -13.33 -3.52 1.13
N LYS A 65 -13.75 -2.27 0.86
CA LYS A 65 -14.29 -1.31 1.84
C LYS A 65 -13.33 -0.99 3.00
N LEU A 66 -12.03 -1.04 2.74
CA LEU A 66 -10.97 -0.80 3.72
C LEU A 66 -10.26 0.55 3.55
N ILE A 67 -10.50 1.27 2.46
CA ILE A 67 -9.78 2.52 2.15
C ILE A 67 -9.80 3.55 3.29
N ASN A 68 -10.93 3.69 3.98
CA ASN A 68 -11.10 4.63 5.09
C ASN A 68 -10.40 4.21 6.39
N LYS A 69 -9.74 3.05 6.42
CA LYS A 69 -8.95 2.59 7.58
C LYS A 69 -7.52 3.14 7.58
N PHE A 70 -7.05 3.67 6.45
CA PHE A 70 -5.68 4.14 6.30
C PHE A 70 -5.57 5.64 6.56
N GLY A 71 -4.49 6.07 7.23
CA GLY A 71 -4.29 7.48 7.59
C GLY A 71 -3.84 8.36 6.43
N PHE A 72 -3.21 7.78 5.42
CA PHE A 72 -2.75 8.49 4.23
C PHE A 72 -2.87 7.61 2.98
N VAL A 73 -3.50 8.15 1.95
CA VAL A 73 -3.70 7.50 0.65
C VAL A 73 -3.16 8.43 -0.44
N SER A 74 -2.06 8.02 -1.08
CA SER A 74 -1.43 8.71 -2.19
C SER A 74 -2.05 8.31 -3.53
N VAL A 75 -2.73 9.26 -4.17
CA VAL A 75 -3.23 9.10 -5.55
C VAL A 75 -2.10 9.10 -6.58
N GLY A 76 -0.95 9.70 -6.25
CA GLY A 76 0.23 9.77 -7.11
C GLY A 76 1.15 8.58 -6.92
N GLY A 77 0.68 7.35 -7.14
CA GLY A 77 1.44 6.12 -6.81
C GLY A 77 2.89 6.11 -7.31
N GLY A 78 3.11 6.39 -8.60
CA GLY A 78 4.46 6.46 -9.17
C GLY A 78 5.26 7.67 -8.66
N ALA A 79 4.64 8.85 -8.60
CA ALA A 79 5.29 10.06 -8.08
C ALA A 79 5.70 9.92 -6.60
N MET A 80 4.90 9.21 -5.79
CA MET A 80 5.21 8.88 -4.40
C MET A 80 6.45 7.99 -4.31
N LEU A 81 6.55 6.95 -5.14
CA LEU A 81 7.72 6.08 -5.15
C LEU A 81 8.97 6.83 -5.62
N ALA A 82 8.87 7.64 -6.68
CA ALA A 82 9.96 8.49 -7.16
C ALA A 82 10.44 9.46 -6.07
N LEU A 83 9.53 10.10 -5.35
CA LEU A 83 9.86 10.95 -4.20
C LEU A 83 10.61 10.18 -3.10
N LEU A 84 10.15 8.97 -2.76
CA LEU A 84 10.78 8.10 -1.76
C LEU A 84 12.14 7.56 -2.20
N ALA A 85 12.33 7.37 -3.51
CA ALA A 85 13.61 7.01 -4.11
C ALA A 85 14.61 8.18 -4.13
N GLY A 86 14.18 9.38 -3.72
CA GLY A 86 15.01 10.59 -3.72
C GLY A 86 15.09 11.30 -5.07
N GLU A 87 14.23 10.92 -6.02
CA GLU A 87 14.18 11.56 -7.33
C GLU A 87 13.66 12.99 -7.21
N LYS A 88 14.19 13.87 -8.07
CA LYS A 88 13.67 15.23 -8.21
C LYS A 88 12.36 15.18 -8.99
N LEU A 89 11.27 15.57 -8.35
CA LEU A 89 9.99 15.74 -9.02
C LEU A 89 9.93 17.15 -9.64
N PRO A 90 9.88 17.30 -10.98
CA PRO A 90 9.91 18.61 -11.63
C PRO A 90 8.85 19.58 -11.10
N GLY A 91 7.64 19.08 -10.84
CA GLY A 91 6.55 19.87 -10.28
C GLY A 91 6.79 20.37 -8.84
N LEU A 92 7.65 19.71 -8.06
CA LEU A 92 8.07 20.20 -6.74
C LEU A 92 9.30 21.10 -6.84
N GLU A 93 10.23 20.82 -7.76
CA GLU A 93 11.45 21.63 -7.93
C GLU A 93 11.11 23.08 -8.29
N VAL A 94 10.13 23.31 -9.18
CA VAL A 94 9.71 24.66 -9.56
C VAL A 94 9.06 25.46 -8.42
N LEU A 95 8.66 24.78 -7.34
CA LEU A 95 8.05 25.40 -6.15
C LEU A 95 9.07 25.63 -5.02
N LYS A 96 10.30 25.13 -5.16
CA LYS A 96 11.37 25.36 -4.18
C LYS A 96 11.91 26.79 -4.39
N LYS A 97 11.92 27.56 -3.30
CA LYS A 97 12.50 28.92 -3.25
C LYS A 97 14.01 28.89 -3.37
#